data_AF-A0A3E1HIT1-F1
#
_entry.id   AF-A0A3E1HIT1-F1
#
_cell.length_a   1.000
_cell.length_b   1.000
_cell.length_c   1.000
_cell.angle_alpha   90.00
_cell.angle_beta   90.00
_cell.angle_gamma   90.00
#
_symmetry.space_group_name_H-M   'P 1'
#
loop_
_entity.id
_entity.type
_entity.pdbx_description
1 polymer ?
#
loop_
_entity_poly.entity_id
_entity_poly.type
_entity_poly.pdbx_seq_one_letter_code
_entity_poly.pdbx_strand_id
1 'polypeptide(L)' 'MLYLLFVLALGTLTYIGWRAMRLQANRPKTRVIGPDDDPEFLWKLGHRDDNPR' A
#
# COMPACT_ATOMS: atom_id res chain seq x y z
N MET A 1 -11.86 -13.36 -39.57
CA MET A 1 -11.48 -14.17 -38.39
C MET A 1 -10.28 -13.60 -37.65
N LEU A 2 -9.15 -13.35 -38.33
CA LEU A 2 -7.94 -12.81 -37.69
C LEU A 2 -8.17 -11.49 -36.93
N TYR A 3 -8.96 -10.58 -37.48
CA TYR A 3 -9.35 -9.34 -36.81
C TYR A 3 -10.14 -9.55 -35.51
N LEU A 4 -10.97 -10.60 -35.43
CA LEU A 4 -11.72 -10.93 -34.22
C LEU A 4 -10.77 -11.43 -33.13
N LEU A 5 -9.82 -12.29 -33.49
CA LEU A 5 -8.77 -12.73 -32.58
C LEU A 5 -7.90 -11.57 -32.11
N PHE A 6 -7.60 -10.62 -33.01
CA PHE A 6 -6.85 -9.41 -32.67
C PHE A 6 -7.58 -8.56 -31.63
N VAL A 7 -8.88 -8.32 -31.81
CA VAL A 7 -9.69 -7.56 -30.84
C VAL A 7 -9.74 -8.27 -29.48
N LEU A 8 -9.90 -9.60 -29.46
CA LEU A 8 -9.88 -10.37 -28.21
C LEU A 8 -8.50 -10.32 -27.52
N ALA A 9 -7.41 -10.43 -28.29
CA ALA A 9 -6.05 -10.32 -27.76
C ALA A 9 -5.81 -8.92 -27.17
N LEU A 10 -6.25 -7.87 -27.86
CA LEU A 10 -6.09 -6.49 -27.37
C LEU A 10 -6.92 -6.24 -26.10
N GLY A 11 -8.16 -6.73 -26.08
CA GLY A 11 -9.06 -6.62 -24.94
C GLY A 11 -8.52 -7.34 -23.70
N THR A 12 -8.01 -8.57 -23.88
CA THR A 12 -7.41 -9.34 -22.79
C THR A 12 -6.14 -8.69 -22.25
N LEU A 13 -5.23 -8.21 -23.12
CA LEU A 13 -4.04 -7.47 -22.67
C LEU A 13 -4.40 -6.22 -21.88
N THR A 14 -5.35 -5.42 -22.41
CA THR A 14 -5.79 -4.18 -21.77
C THR A 14 -6.42 -4.47 -20.40
N TYR A 15 -7.25 -5.50 -20.31
CA TYR A 15 -7.87 -5.92 -19.06
C TYR A 15 -6.85 -6.39 -18.03
N ILE A 16 -5.88 -7.21 -18.44
CA ILE A 16 -4.80 -7.69 -17.55
C ILE A 16 -3.97 -6.51 -17.04
N GLY A 17 -3.58 -5.58 -17.92
CA GLY A 17 -2.84 -4.38 -17.54
C GLY A 17 -3.60 -3.54 -16.51
N TRP A 18 -4.86 -3.23 -16.80
CA TRP A 18 -5.72 -2.49 -15.87
C TRP A 18 -5.91 -3.21 -14.53
N ARG A 19 -6.16 -4.53 -14.56
CA ARG A 19 -6.34 -5.35 -13.36
C ARG A 19 -5.08 -5.37 -12.50
N ALA A 20 -3.90 -5.49 -13.11
CA ALA A 20 -2.62 -5.49 -12.42
C ALA A 20 -2.34 -4.15 -11.74
N MET A 21 -2.59 -3.02 -12.43
CA MET A 21 -2.45 -1.68 -11.84
C MET A 21 -3.38 -1.49 -10.64
N ARG A 22 -4.63 -1.97 -10.74
CA ARG A 22 -5.61 -1.89 -9.65
C ARG A 22 -5.18 -2.69 -8.41
N LEU A 23 -4.53 -3.83 -8.60
CA LEU A 23 -3.99 -4.65 -7.50
C LEU A 23 -2.82 -3.94 -6.79
N GLN A 24 -1.96 -3.25 -7.52
CA GLN A 24 -0.85 -2.50 -6.93
C GLN A 24 -1.34 -1.26 -6.16
N ALA A 25 -2.35 -0.56 -6.68
CA ALA A 25 -2.94 0.61 -6.02
C ALA A 25 -3.57 0.29 -4.65
N ASN A 26 -4.13 -0.91 -4.51
CA ASN A 26 -4.73 -1.38 -3.26
C ASN A 26 -3.72 -2.07 -2.33
N ARG A 27 -2.43 -2.12 -2.69
CA ARG A 27 -1.44 -2.72 -1.80
C ARG A 27 -1.26 -1.78 -0.60
N PRO A 28 -1.51 -2.24 0.64
CA PRO A 28 -1.25 -1.41 1.80
C PRO A 28 0.24 -1.07 1.81
N LYS A 29 0.55 0.23 1.69
CA LYS A 29 1.90 0.73 1.81
C LYS A 29 2.39 0.34 3.21
N THR A 30 3.49 -0.39 3.30
CA THR A 30 4.22 -0.59 4.56
C THR A 30 4.62 0.80 5.05
N ARG A 31 3.79 1.40 5.91
CA ARG A 31 4.16 2.63 6.59
C ARG A 31 5.25 2.25 7.56
N VAL A 32 6.41 2.87 7.38
CA VAL A 32 7.38 2.98 8.48
C VAL A 32 6.68 3.87 9.50
N ILE A 33 6.22 3.27 10.59
CA ILE A 33 5.71 4.01 11.74
C ILE A 33 6.93 4.71 12.32
N GLY A 34 6.97 6.03 12.19
CA GLY A 34 8.00 6.84 12.83
C GLY A 34 7.81 6.81 14.36
N PRO A 35 8.84 7.15 15.16
CA PRO A 35 8.71 7.26 16.61
C PRO A 35 7.51 8.13 17.04
N ASP A 36 7.21 9.18 16.27
CA ASP A 36 6.11 10.10 16.53
C ASP A 36 4.71 9.51 16.23
N ASP A 37 4.63 8.45 15.43
CA ASP A 37 3.39 7.71 15.10
C ASP A 37 3.25 6.41 15.94
N ASP A 38 4.25 6.06 16.77
CA ASP A 38 4.24 4.86 17.61
C ASP A 38 3.60 5.19 18.98
N PRO A 39 2.39 4.68 19.27
CA PRO A 39 1.73 4.94 20.54
C PRO A 39 2.53 4.42 21.73
N GLU A 40 3.35 3.38 21.56
CA GLU A 40 4.18 2.82 22.62
C GLU A 40 5.37 3.75 22.95
N PHE A 41 5.97 4.36 21.93
CA PHE A 41 7.04 5.35 22.09
C PHE A 41 6.53 6.63 22.78
N LEU A 42 5.41 7.17 22.32
CA LEU A 42 4.77 8.35 22.96
C LEU A 42 4.37 8.05 24.41
N TRP A 43 3.85 6.86 24.67
CA TRP A 43 3.55 6.41 26.02
C TRP A 43 4.82 6.39 26.89
N LYS A 44 5.93 5.82 26.41
CA LYS A 44 7.21 5.81 27.15
C LYS A 44 7.77 7.19 27.43
N LEU A 45 7.63 8.16 26.52
CA LEU A 45 8.11 9.54 26.72
C LEU A 45 7.34 10.24 27.84
N GLY A 46 6.00 10.15 27.82
CA GLY A 46 5.15 10.77 28.85
C GLY A 46 5.31 10.18 30.25
N HIS A 47 5.79 8.94 30.38
CA HIS A 47 5.97 8.29 31.69
C HIS A 47 7.38 8.44 32.28
N ARG A 48 8.37 8.91 31.51
CA ARG A 48 9.76 9.04 31.99
C ARG A 48 10.06 10.39 32.64
N ASP A 49 9.27 11.41 32.36
CA ASP A 49 9.44 12.75 32.93
C ASP A 49 8.85 12.91 34.35
N ASP A 50 8.10 11.91 34.84
CA ASP A 50 7.46 11.94 36.16
C ASP A 50 8.38 11.49 37.32
N ASN A 51 9.65 11.17 37.06
CA ASN A 51 10.60 10.78 38.11
C ASN A 51 11.85 11.66 38.12
N PRO A 52 11.79 12.85 38.75
CA PRO A 52 12.99 13.61 39.09
C PRO A 52 13.70 12.84 40.22
N ARG A 53 14.84 12.22 39.89
CA ARG A 53 15.81 11.77 40.90
C ARG A 53 16.62 12.94 41.42
#